data_AF-R7AHT5-F1
#
_entry.id   AF-R7AHT5-F1
#
_cell.length_a   1.000
_cell.length_b   1.000
_cell.length_c   1.000
_cell.angle_alpha   90.00
_cell.angle_beta   90.00
_cell.angle_gamma   90.00
#
_symmetry.space_group_name_H-M   'P 1'
#
loop_
_entity.id
_entity.type
_entity.pdbx_description
1 polymer ?
#
loop_
_entity_poly.entity_id
_entity_poly.type
_entity_poly.pdbx_seq_one_letter_code
_entity_poly.pdbx_strand_id
1 'polypeptide(L)'
;MFEQQPQQHSLHTHEHPDEPQPECHWELVCEDPLVYSAHVRFKNLGDGVSNSYLVYDDGEWLMGDAGAPGEQSYHIMREALEAIGVDLGKLKLFLTHQHFDHSGQVNDILAPGTPIYGSQIGFESRHEPIASEIDELFFRRMLAMGASPADAQAYEACNRETIFIDEERFDIRPVKEGDTITVGNRTLQVFEVPGHSPDSLVLFDADAGILFSGDHVLTITTPAIDSFFTGEDGYERYFENLKKVQKLEPRLVLPGHGSPIKKGFSDRINEIIDRKAERRREVLRAIAAHPYCMGETVARLCSKRPEPEQWYKLPAVARYYLLLETFVMIQTLVAQGIVQRMVLTDDGIYRLKAASGF
;
A
#
# COMPACT_ATOMS: atom_id res chain seq x y z
N MET A 1 -38.76 -28.44 -2.00
CA MET A 1 -37.79 -29.01 -1.05
C MET A 1 -36.74 -29.74 -1.85
N PHE A 2 -35.63 -29.07 -2.15
CA PHE A 2 -34.32 -29.67 -2.38
C PHE A 2 -33.33 -28.52 -2.18
N GLU A 3 -32.74 -28.50 -0.98
CA GLU A 3 -31.61 -27.65 -0.61
C GLU A 3 -30.41 -28.04 -1.48
N GLN A 4 -29.75 -27.05 -2.10
CA GLN A 4 -28.41 -27.22 -2.63
C GLN A 4 -27.46 -26.46 -1.70
N GLN A 5 -26.65 -27.22 -0.97
CA GLN A 5 -25.50 -26.69 -0.24
C GLN A 5 -24.44 -26.18 -1.23
N PRO A 6 -23.78 -25.05 -0.97
CA PRO A 6 -22.63 -24.63 -1.76
C PRO A 6 -21.41 -25.50 -1.42
N GLN A 7 -20.78 -26.05 -2.46
CA GLN A 7 -19.52 -26.80 -2.37
C GLN A 7 -18.39 -25.84 -1.98
N GLN A 8 -17.73 -26.12 -0.86
CA GLN A 8 -16.45 -25.54 -0.50
C GLN A 8 -15.38 -26.00 -1.49
N HIS A 9 -14.78 -25.06 -2.23
CA HIS A 9 -13.53 -25.33 -2.94
C HIS A 9 -12.39 -25.30 -1.93
N SER A 10 -11.97 -26.48 -1.46
CA SER A 10 -10.66 -26.67 -0.82
C SER A 10 -9.57 -26.43 -1.87
N LEU A 11 -8.82 -25.34 -1.73
CA LEU A 11 -7.55 -25.15 -2.42
C LEU A 11 -6.50 -26.01 -1.70
N HIS A 12 -6.44 -27.29 -2.03
CA HIS A 12 -5.25 -28.09 -1.74
C HIS A 12 -4.16 -27.70 -2.73
N THR A 13 -3.24 -26.83 -2.32
CA THR A 13 -1.94 -26.71 -2.99
C THR A 13 -1.10 -27.92 -2.60
N HIS A 14 -0.71 -28.70 -3.60
CA HIS A 14 0.26 -29.77 -3.44
C HIS A 14 1.61 -29.17 -3.00
N GLU A 15 1.99 -29.38 -1.74
CA GLU A 15 3.35 -29.15 -1.27
C GLU A 15 4.28 -30.17 -1.93
N HIS A 16 5.29 -29.68 -2.66
CA HIS A 16 6.39 -30.50 -3.14
C HIS A 16 7.38 -30.76 -1.97
N PRO A 17 7.71 -32.01 -1.64
CA PRO A 17 8.48 -32.37 -0.44
C PRO A 17 9.97 -31.97 -0.45
N ASP A 18 10.43 -31.24 -1.47
CA ASP A 18 11.84 -30.85 -1.68
C ASP A 18 12.06 -29.32 -1.77
N GLU A 19 11.03 -28.49 -1.55
CA GLU A 19 11.26 -27.04 -1.43
C GLU A 19 11.82 -26.69 -0.04
N PRO A 20 12.93 -25.92 0.04
CA PRO A 20 13.45 -25.48 1.32
C PRO A 20 12.37 -24.69 2.05
N GLN A 21 12.05 -25.13 3.28
CA GLN A 21 11.18 -24.39 4.19
C GLN A 21 11.65 -22.92 4.23
N PRO A 22 10.76 -21.94 4.08
CA PRO A 22 11.15 -20.55 4.15
C PRO A 22 11.80 -20.29 5.51
N GLU A 23 13.04 -19.82 5.51
CA GLU A 23 13.71 -19.44 6.74
C GLU A 23 12.95 -18.27 7.39
N CYS A 24 12.45 -18.48 8.60
CA CYS A 24 11.94 -17.42 9.44
C CYS A 24 13.08 -16.42 9.69
N HIS A 25 12.88 -15.18 9.25
CA HIS A 25 13.85 -14.12 9.46
C HIS A 25 13.23 -13.06 10.36
N TRP A 26 13.67 -13.06 11.62
CA TRP A 26 13.48 -11.95 12.53
C TRP A 26 14.84 -11.40 12.97
N GLU A 27 14.90 -10.12 13.30
CA GLU A 27 16.12 -9.50 13.82
C GLU A 27 15.82 -8.44 14.89
N LEU A 28 16.78 -8.22 15.78
CA LEU A 28 16.78 -7.09 16.71
C LEU A 28 17.25 -5.83 15.98
N VAL A 29 16.34 -4.87 15.80
CA VAL A 29 16.59 -3.63 15.04
C VAL A 29 17.11 -2.51 15.94
N CYS A 30 16.61 -2.45 17.17
CA CYS A 30 16.96 -1.43 18.18
C CYS A 30 16.86 -2.04 19.59
N GLU A 31 17.82 -1.73 20.47
CA GLU A 31 17.84 -2.20 21.86
C GLU A 31 17.06 -1.28 22.82
N ASP A 32 17.00 0.01 22.52
CA ASP A 32 16.29 1.01 23.33
C ASP A 32 15.58 2.05 22.44
N PRO A 33 14.22 2.01 22.36
CA PRO A 33 13.37 0.94 22.88
C PRO A 33 13.65 -0.39 22.17
N LEU A 34 13.22 -1.48 22.80
CA LEU A 34 13.41 -2.82 22.28
C LEU A 34 12.50 -3.02 21.06
N VAL A 35 13.11 -3.08 19.87
CA VAL A 35 12.41 -3.20 18.59
C VAL A 35 12.95 -4.38 17.80
N TYR A 36 12.06 -5.29 17.42
CA TYR A 36 12.34 -6.39 16.50
C TYR A 36 11.67 -6.15 15.15
N SER A 37 12.20 -6.75 14.08
CA SER A 37 11.48 -6.94 12.83
C SER A 37 11.26 -8.43 12.56
N ALA A 38 10.13 -8.76 11.94
CA ALA A 38 9.83 -10.04 11.34
C ALA A 38 9.59 -9.83 9.84
N HIS A 39 10.28 -10.60 9.00
CA HIS A 39 10.23 -10.46 7.54
C HIS A 39 9.34 -11.55 6.95
N VAL A 40 8.16 -11.17 6.48
CA VAL A 40 7.16 -12.09 5.92
C VAL A 40 7.32 -12.13 4.40
N ARG A 41 7.77 -13.28 3.89
CA ARG A 41 7.91 -13.49 2.45
C ARG A 41 6.56 -13.81 1.83
N PHE A 42 6.29 -13.25 0.66
CA PHE A 42 5.07 -13.54 -0.10
C PHE A 42 5.32 -13.45 -1.61
N LYS A 43 4.37 -13.97 -2.39
CA LYS A 43 4.38 -13.90 -3.85
C LYS A 43 3.36 -12.86 -4.33
N ASN A 44 3.82 -11.92 -5.15
CA ASN A 44 2.97 -10.99 -5.90
C ASN A 44 3.42 -11.00 -7.38
N LEU A 45 4.00 -9.90 -7.90
CA LEU A 45 4.68 -9.88 -9.20
C LEU A 45 6.01 -10.66 -9.23
N GLY A 46 6.50 -11.03 -8.06
CA GLY A 46 7.73 -11.75 -7.80
C GLY A 46 7.83 -12.05 -6.30
N ASP A 47 9.05 -12.26 -5.82
CA ASP A 47 9.31 -12.42 -4.39
C ASP A 47 9.22 -11.06 -3.67
N GLY A 48 8.21 -10.92 -2.82
CA GLY A 48 8.02 -9.79 -1.92
C GLY A 48 8.42 -10.15 -0.49
N VAL A 49 8.76 -9.13 0.29
CA VAL A 49 8.99 -9.24 1.74
C VAL A 49 8.33 -8.03 2.38
N SER A 50 7.33 -8.26 3.24
CA SER A 50 6.79 -7.22 4.13
C SER A 50 7.41 -7.33 5.51
N ASN A 51 7.65 -6.18 6.13
CA ASN A 51 8.24 -6.08 7.45
C ASN A 51 7.14 -5.80 8.47
N SER A 52 7.04 -6.66 9.47
CA SER A 52 6.31 -6.36 10.69
C SER A 52 7.29 -5.96 11.78
N TYR A 53 7.02 -4.87 12.48
CA TYR A 53 7.90 -4.38 13.55
C TYR A 53 7.23 -4.54 14.90
N LEU A 54 7.97 -5.04 15.89
CA LEU A 54 7.46 -5.25 17.24
C LEU A 54 8.24 -4.39 18.23
N VAL A 55 7.54 -3.51 18.92
CA VAL A 55 8.07 -2.68 20.00
C VAL A 55 7.59 -3.22 21.33
N TYR A 56 8.53 -3.39 22.25
CA TYR A 56 8.26 -3.77 23.63
C TYR A 56 8.61 -2.65 24.58
N ASP A 57 7.71 -2.38 25.53
CA ASP A 57 7.98 -1.52 26.67
C ASP A 57 7.10 -1.93 27.86
N ASP A 58 7.68 -2.01 29.05
CA ASP A 58 7.02 -2.28 30.33
C ASP A 58 5.97 -3.41 30.31
N GLY A 59 6.31 -4.53 29.68
CA GLY A 59 5.43 -5.70 29.62
C GLY A 59 4.33 -5.64 28.57
N GLU A 60 4.25 -4.60 27.75
CA GLU A 60 3.31 -4.48 26.64
C GLU A 60 4.01 -4.57 25.29
N TRP A 61 3.27 -5.01 24.28
CA TRP A 61 3.74 -5.11 22.90
C TRP A 61 2.89 -4.28 21.96
N LEU A 62 3.54 -3.61 21.00
CA LEU A 62 2.91 -3.01 19.84
C LEU A 62 3.55 -3.59 18.58
N MET A 63 2.74 -4.21 17.73
CA MET A 63 3.14 -4.66 16.41
C MET A 63 2.65 -3.66 15.36
N GLY A 64 3.55 -3.22 14.49
CA GLY A 64 3.22 -2.49 13.26
C GLY A 64 3.09 -3.48 12.11
N ASP A 65 1.89 -3.57 11.54
CA ASP A 65 1.48 -4.47 10.45
C ASP A 65 1.62 -5.97 10.75
N ALA A 66 0.80 -6.81 10.10
CA ALA A 66 0.69 -8.26 10.33
C ALA A 66 1.30 -9.11 9.19
N GLY A 67 1.74 -8.50 8.10
CA GLY A 67 2.29 -9.23 6.95
C GLY A 67 1.23 -9.77 6.00
N ALA A 68 1.69 -10.43 4.93
CA ALA A 68 0.86 -10.97 3.85
C ALA A 68 0.05 -12.22 4.23
N PRO A 69 -1.09 -12.50 3.58
CA PRO A 69 -1.93 -13.66 3.89
C PRO A 69 -1.26 -14.97 3.44
N GLY A 70 -1.84 -16.09 3.84
CA GLY A 70 -1.44 -17.44 3.42
C GLY A 70 -0.71 -18.24 4.49
N GLU A 71 -0.74 -19.56 4.35
CA GLU A 71 -0.21 -20.53 5.32
C GLU A 71 1.31 -20.36 5.54
N GLN A 72 2.06 -20.12 4.47
CA GLN A 72 3.50 -19.86 4.56
C GLN A 72 3.81 -18.62 5.41
N SER A 73 3.12 -17.52 5.13
CA SER A 73 3.26 -16.26 5.87
C SER A 73 2.84 -16.42 7.33
N TYR A 74 1.78 -17.18 7.59
CA TYR A 74 1.34 -17.52 8.94
C TYR A 74 2.44 -18.23 9.72
N HIS A 75 3.05 -19.27 9.15
CA HIS A 75 4.13 -20.01 9.83
C HIS A 75 5.35 -19.13 10.12
N ILE A 76 5.78 -18.32 9.15
CA ILE A 76 6.89 -17.37 9.33
C ILE A 76 6.59 -16.40 10.48
N MET A 77 5.39 -15.80 10.48
CA MET A 77 5.02 -14.84 11.51
C MET A 77 4.91 -15.50 12.88
N ARG A 78 4.25 -16.65 12.98
CA ARG A 78 4.10 -17.41 14.23
C ARG A 78 5.44 -17.78 14.84
N GLU A 79 6.36 -18.31 14.02
CA GLU A 79 7.70 -18.67 14.47
C GLU A 79 8.48 -17.44 14.95
N ALA A 80 8.37 -16.30 14.27
CA ALA A 80 9.01 -15.05 14.71
C ALA A 80 8.46 -14.58 16.05
N LEU A 81 7.13 -14.54 16.22
CA LEU A 81 6.48 -14.12 17.47
C LEU A 81 6.88 -15.02 18.64
N GLU A 82 6.95 -16.34 18.42
CA GLU A 82 7.36 -17.32 19.41
C GLU A 82 8.84 -17.19 19.77
N ALA A 83 9.72 -17.02 18.79
CA ALA A 83 11.16 -16.85 19.00
C ALA A 83 11.51 -15.55 19.72
N ILE A 84 10.79 -14.46 19.43
CA ILE A 84 10.92 -13.17 20.12
C ILE A 84 10.34 -13.24 21.55
N GLY A 85 9.40 -14.16 21.80
CA GLY A 85 8.75 -14.32 23.10
C GLY A 85 7.59 -13.34 23.31
N VAL A 86 6.84 -13.02 22.25
CA VAL A 86 5.74 -12.06 22.28
C VAL A 86 4.56 -12.63 23.09
N ASP A 87 4.08 -11.86 24.07
CA ASP A 87 2.85 -12.17 24.79
C ASP A 87 1.65 -11.64 24.00
N LEU A 88 0.99 -12.53 23.25
CA LEU A 88 -0.18 -12.19 22.43
C LEU A 88 -1.35 -11.66 23.26
N GLY A 89 -1.43 -11.98 24.56
CA GLY A 89 -2.45 -11.46 25.46
C GLY A 89 -2.24 -9.98 25.82
N LYS A 90 -1.07 -9.43 25.52
CA LYS A 90 -0.70 -8.02 25.76
C LYS A 90 -0.29 -7.29 24.48
N LEU A 91 -0.54 -7.90 23.33
CA LEU A 91 -0.23 -7.34 22.04
C LEU A 91 -1.31 -6.34 21.63
N LYS A 92 -0.86 -5.23 21.04
CA LYS A 92 -1.66 -4.27 20.28
C LYS A 92 -1.17 -4.31 18.84
N LEU A 93 -2.07 -4.10 17.87
CA LEU A 93 -1.70 -3.94 16.46
C LEU A 93 -1.92 -2.49 16.03
N PHE A 94 -0.95 -1.91 15.33
CA PHE A 94 -1.10 -0.69 14.55
C PHE A 94 -0.98 -1.07 13.07
N LEU A 95 -2.02 -0.81 12.29
CA LEU A 95 -2.00 -0.95 10.85
C LEU A 95 -1.60 0.39 10.22
N THR A 96 -0.50 0.38 9.47
CA THR A 96 -0.09 1.53 8.67
C THR A 96 -1.11 1.79 7.57
N HIS A 97 -1.63 0.73 6.95
CA HIS A 97 -2.74 0.74 6.03
C HIS A 97 -3.22 -0.71 5.81
N GLN A 98 -4.30 -0.90 5.06
CA GLN A 98 -4.93 -2.20 4.94
C GLN A 98 -4.62 -3.01 3.67
N HIS A 99 -3.59 -2.67 2.88
CA HIS A 99 -3.17 -3.56 1.78
C HIS A 99 -2.86 -4.97 2.32
N PHE A 100 -3.10 -5.99 1.48
CA PHE A 100 -3.04 -7.40 1.88
C PHE A 100 -1.72 -7.80 2.56
N ASP A 101 -0.59 -7.20 2.17
CA ASP A 101 0.73 -7.48 2.72
C ASP A 101 1.03 -6.82 4.07
N HIS A 102 0.10 -6.00 4.56
CA HIS A 102 0.12 -5.36 5.88
C HIS A 102 -0.96 -5.89 6.81
N SER A 103 -2.13 -6.26 6.28
CA SER A 103 -3.28 -6.72 7.08
C SER A 103 -3.54 -8.24 6.98
N GLY A 104 -2.80 -8.94 6.13
CA GLY A 104 -3.11 -10.28 5.64
C GLY A 104 -3.22 -11.37 6.71
N GLN A 105 -2.50 -11.23 7.82
CA GLN A 105 -2.48 -12.23 8.90
C GLN A 105 -3.31 -11.87 10.12
N VAL A 106 -3.96 -10.70 10.13
CA VAL A 106 -4.65 -10.16 11.33
C VAL A 106 -5.58 -11.20 11.97
N ASN A 107 -6.39 -11.88 11.15
CA ASN A 107 -7.35 -12.88 11.61
C ASN A 107 -6.69 -14.15 12.17
N ASP A 108 -5.51 -14.50 11.67
CA ASP A 108 -4.89 -15.80 11.93
C ASP A 108 -3.95 -15.74 13.15
N ILE A 109 -3.24 -14.63 13.35
CA ILE A 109 -2.19 -14.54 14.39
C ILE A 109 -2.65 -13.90 15.70
N LEU A 110 -3.69 -13.04 15.67
CA LEU A 110 -4.09 -12.26 16.83
C LEU A 110 -5.11 -12.97 17.72
N ALA A 111 -5.01 -12.73 19.02
CA ALA A 111 -6.00 -13.19 20.00
C ALA A 111 -7.32 -12.41 19.86
N PRO A 112 -8.49 -13.02 20.12
CA PRO A 112 -9.75 -12.29 20.22
C PRO A 112 -9.67 -11.14 21.23
N GLY A 113 -10.25 -9.99 20.89
CA GLY A 113 -10.22 -8.77 21.70
C GLY A 113 -8.90 -7.99 21.63
N THR A 114 -7.94 -8.39 20.80
CA THR A 114 -6.72 -7.61 20.54
C THR A 114 -7.09 -6.19 20.06
N PRO A 115 -6.54 -5.12 20.67
CA PRO A 115 -6.72 -3.77 20.16
C PRO A 115 -6.06 -3.60 18.79
N ILE A 116 -6.82 -3.14 17.80
CA ILE A 116 -6.33 -2.85 16.45
C ILE A 116 -6.55 -1.36 16.16
N TYR A 117 -5.45 -0.63 16.04
CA TYR A 117 -5.43 0.76 15.62
C TYR A 117 -5.22 0.85 14.11
N GLY A 118 -6.01 1.68 13.45
CA GLY A 118 -5.90 1.92 12.00
C GLY A 118 -6.74 3.11 11.58
N SER A 119 -6.64 3.50 10.32
CA SER A 119 -7.43 4.62 9.78
C SER A 119 -8.91 4.25 9.69
N GLN A 120 -9.78 5.18 10.08
CA GLN A 120 -11.23 5.03 9.94
C GLN A 120 -11.65 4.76 8.50
N ILE A 121 -11.05 5.47 7.53
CA ILE A 121 -11.32 5.28 6.11
C ILE A 121 -10.90 3.88 5.66
N GLY A 122 -9.81 3.34 6.22
CA GLY A 122 -9.35 1.97 5.97
C GLY A 122 -10.47 0.97 6.26
N PHE A 123 -10.99 0.99 7.50
CA PHE A 123 -12.10 0.10 7.90
C PHE A 123 -13.37 0.36 7.07
N GLU A 124 -13.81 1.62 6.94
CA GLU A 124 -15.06 1.96 6.23
C GLU A 124 -15.04 1.58 4.75
N SER A 125 -13.89 1.71 4.07
CA SER A 125 -13.74 1.39 2.65
C SER A 125 -13.92 -0.09 2.31
N ARG A 126 -13.91 -0.96 3.32
CA ARG A 126 -14.13 -2.41 3.17
C ARG A 126 -15.60 -2.83 3.25
N HIS A 127 -16.48 -1.94 3.70
CA HIS A 127 -17.89 -2.26 3.93
C HIS A 127 -18.78 -1.89 2.75
N GLU A 128 -19.85 -2.66 2.54
CA GLU A 128 -20.88 -2.31 1.55
C GLU A 128 -21.78 -1.15 2.06
N PRO A 129 -22.24 -0.24 1.19
CA PRO A 129 -22.06 -0.22 -0.27
C PRO A 129 -20.73 0.42 -0.75
N ILE A 130 -19.91 0.94 0.17
CA ILE A 130 -18.73 1.76 -0.15
C ILE A 130 -17.71 0.97 -0.99
N ALA A 131 -17.44 -0.28 -0.62
CA ALA A 131 -16.52 -1.14 -1.35
C ALA A 131 -16.93 -1.31 -2.83
N SER A 132 -18.21 -1.63 -3.09
CA SER A 132 -18.73 -1.73 -4.45
C SER A 132 -18.69 -0.41 -5.23
N GLU A 133 -18.96 0.73 -4.56
CA GLU A 133 -18.88 2.05 -5.19
C GLU A 133 -17.44 2.42 -5.61
N ILE A 134 -16.46 2.07 -4.77
CA ILE A 134 -15.03 2.23 -5.04
C ILE A 134 -14.62 1.41 -6.27
N ASP A 135 -15.00 0.14 -6.31
CA ASP A 135 -14.71 -0.75 -7.43
C ASP A 135 -15.36 -0.27 -8.74
N GLU A 136 -16.64 0.13 -8.70
CA GLU A 136 -17.34 0.65 -9.87
C GLU A 136 -16.69 1.94 -10.39
N LEU A 137 -16.28 2.84 -9.47
CA LEU A 137 -15.57 4.06 -9.84
C LEU A 137 -14.20 3.74 -10.44
N PHE A 138 -13.45 2.80 -9.88
CA PHE A 138 -12.18 2.35 -10.41
C PHE A 138 -12.34 1.78 -11.83
N PHE A 139 -13.28 0.85 -12.03
CA PHE A 139 -13.58 0.25 -13.32
C PHE A 139 -13.93 1.31 -14.38
N ARG A 140 -14.82 2.25 -14.06
CA ARG A 140 -15.19 3.35 -14.97
C ARG A 140 -14.00 4.26 -15.29
N ARG A 141 -13.12 4.54 -14.32
CA ARG A 141 -11.89 5.32 -14.55
C ARG A 141 -10.95 4.59 -15.50
N MET A 142 -10.78 3.27 -15.38
CA MET A 142 -9.93 2.50 -16.28
C MET A 142 -10.46 2.53 -17.73
N LEU A 143 -11.78 2.38 -17.92
CA LEU A 143 -12.42 2.54 -19.23
C LEU A 143 -12.19 3.95 -19.79
N ALA A 144 -12.42 4.98 -18.98
CA ALA A 144 -12.23 6.37 -19.41
C ALA A 144 -10.76 6.68 -19.75
N MET A 145 -9.79 5.94 -19.20
CA MET A 145 -8.38 6.03 -19.56
C MET A 145 -8.01 5.22 -20.81
N GLY A 146 -8.96 4.51 -21.41
CA GLY A 146 -8.78 3.80 -22.68
C GLY A 146 -8.46 2.31 -22.55
N ALA A 147 -8.58 1.74 -21.35
CA ALA A 147 -8.50 0.30 -21.18
C ALA A 147 -9.70 -0.38 -21.87
N SER A 148 -9.49 -1.59 -22.42
CA SER A 148 -10.59 -2.42 -22.89
C SER A 148 -11.47 -2.87 -21.70
N PRO A 149 -12.75 -3.26 -21.89
CA PRO A 149 -13.58 -3.79 -20.80
C PRO A 149 -12.95 -5.01 -20.09
N ALA A 150 -12.29 -5.89 -20.83
CA ALA A 150 -11.60 -7.04 -20.27
C ALA A 150 -10.39 -6.62 -19.42
N ASP A 151 -9.62 -5.64 -19.88
CA ASP A 151 -8.47 -5.12 -19.12
C ASP A 151 -8.93 -4.32 -17.89
N ALA A 152 -9.97 -3.49 -18.02
CA ALA A 152 -10.54 -2.74 -16.90
C ALA A 152 -11.03 -3.67 -15.78
N GLN A 153 -11.70 -4.78 -16.15
CA GLN A 153 -12.10 -5.82 -15.19
C GLN A 153 -10.89 -6.51 -14.56
N ALA A 154 -9.85 -6.81 -15.34
CA ALA A 154 -8.63 -7.41 -14.81
C ALA A 154 -7.86 -6.47 -13.87
N TYR A 155 -7.84 -5.17 -14.17
CA TYR A 155 -7.22 -4.15 -13.30
C TYR A 155 -8.02 -3.94 -12.02
N GLU A 156 -9.36 -3.90 -12.10
CA GLU A 156 -10.25 -3.84 -10.94
C GLU A 156 -10.03 -5.04 -10.01
N ALA A 157 -9.93 -6.25 -10.56
CA ALA A 157 -9.59 -7.44 -9.78
C ALA A 157 -8.19 -7.38 -9.14
N CYS A 158 -7.24 -6.61 -9.69
CA CYS A 158 -5.93 -6.37 -9.07
C CYS A 158 -5.98 -5.28 -7.99
N ASN A 159 -6.92 -4.34 -8.08
CA ASN A 159 -7.12 -3.26 -7.12
C ASN A 159 -7.94 -3.72 -5.92
N ARG A 160 -8.85 -4.68 -6.12
CA ARG A 160 -9.71 -5.20 -5.06
C ARG A 160 -8.89 -5.98 -4.03
N GLU A 161 -8.95 -5.51 -2.81
CA GLU A 161 -8.42 -6.21 -1.65
C GLU A 161 -9.42 -7.28 -1.22
N THR A 162 -8.92 -8.50 -1.05
CA THR A 162 -9.75 -9.68 -0.74
C THR A 162 -9.56 -10.16 0.69
N ILE A 163 -8.66 -9.52 1.44
CA ILE A 163 -8.40 -9.84 2.84
C ILE A 163 -9.17 -8.84 3.71
N PHE A 164 -10.12 -9.37 4.47
CA PHE A 164 -10.98 -8.60 5.36
C PHE A 164 -10.66 -8.96 6.81
N ILE A 165 -10.63 -7.95 7.67
CA ILE A 165 -10.46 -8.14 9.11
C ILE A 165 -11.82 -8.55 9.70
N ASP A 166 -11.83 -9.59 10.53
CA ASP A 166 -13.01 -9.97 11.32
C ASP A 166 -13.18 -8.97 12.47
N GLU A 167 -13.78 -7.81 12.16
CA GLU A 167 -13.91 -6.69 13.10
C GLU A 167 -14.71 -7.06 14.36
N GLU A 168 -15.60 -8.06 14.31
CA GLU A 168 -16.36 -8.52 15.48
C GLU A 168 -15.48 -9.28 16.48
N ARG A 169 -14.37 -9.87 16.01
CA ARG A 169 -13.42 -10.62 16.84
C ARG A 169 -12.45 -9.72 17.60
N PHE A 170 -12.27 -8.46 17.17
CA PHE A 170 -11.22 -7.58 17.68
C PHE A 170 -11.76 -6.28 18.29
N ASP A 171 -10.92 -5.59 19.05
CA ASP A 171 -11.23 -4.26 19.57
C ASP A 171 -10.74 -3.21 18.57
N ILE A 172 -11.57 -2.90 17.59
CA ILE A 172 -11.26 -1.95 16.51
C ILE A 172 -11.26 -0.52 17.07
N ARG A 173 -10.11 0.16 16.94
CA ARG A 173 -9.87 1.52 17.44
C ARG A 173 -9.41 2.43 16.30
N PRO A 174 -10.36 3.04 15.55
CA PRO A 174 -10.00 4.01 14.53
C PRO A 174 -9.21 5.18 15.14
N VAL A 175 -8.13 5.58 14.49
CA VAL A 175 -7.28 6.71 14.88
C VAL A 175 -7.14 7.70 13.74
N LYS A 176 -6.85 8.95 14.09
CA LYS A 176 -6.65 10.06 13.16
C LYS A 176 -5.41 10.89 13.51
N GLU A 177 -5.11 11.88 12.67
CA GLU A 177 -4.01 12.82 12.89
C GLU A 177 -4.02 13.39 14.32
N GLY A 178 -2.89 13.28 15.01
CA GLY A 178 -2.68 13.84 16.34
C GLY A 178 -3.14 12.95 17.50
N ASP A 179 -3.82 11.83 17.22
CA ASP A 179 -4.08 10.81 18.24
C ASP A 179 -2.77 10.16 18.71
N THR A 180 -2.82 9.48 19.85
CA THR A 180 -1.67 8.80 20.43
C THR A 180 -1.97 7.36 20.81
N ILE A 181 -1.00 6.48 20.62
CA ILE A 181 -1.05 5.07 21.03
C ILE A 181 0.02 4.85 22.11
N THR A 182 -0.37 4.25 23.23
CA THR A 182 0.57 3.90 24.30
C THR A 182 1.01 2.45 24.22
N VAL A 183 2.29 2.22 24.52
CA VAL A 183 2.88 0.90 24.77
C VAL A 183 3.79 1.02 25.98
N GLY A 184 3.40 0.40 27.09
CA GLY A 184 4.06 0.59 28.38
C GLY A 184 4.09 2.06 28.78
N ASN A 185 5.31 2.59 28.98
CA ASN A 185 5.58 3.99 29.32
C ASN A 185 5.77 4.89 28.09
N ARG A 186 5.68 4.35 26.87
CA ARG A 186 5.88 5.11 25.63
C ARG A 186 4.56 5.62 25.07
N THR A 187 4.60 6.82 24.49
CA THR A 187 3.46 7.44 23.81
C THR A 187 3.86 7.79 22.38
N LEU A 188 3.24 7.12 21.41
CA LEU A 188 3.53 7.29 19.99
C LEU A 188 2.42 8.10 19.33
N GLN A 189 2.79 9.03 18.46
CA GLN A 189 1.89 9.96 17.78
C GLN A 189 1.51 9.45 16.39
N VAL A 190 0.21 9.50 16.08
CA VAL A 190 -0.35 9.11 14.78
C VAL A 190 -0.32 10.30 13.83
N PHE A 191 0.16 10.07 12.61
CA PHE A 191 0.06 11.02 11.50
C PHE A 191 -0.63 10.35 10.32
N GLU A 192 -1.65 11.00 9.79
CA GLU A 192 -2.29 10.63 8.53
C GLU A 192 -1.38 11.04 7.37
N VAL A 193 -1.03 10.09 6.51
CA VAL A 193 -0.18 10.34 5.35
C VAL A 193 -0.81 9.78 4.08
N PRO A 194 -2.09 10.11 3.78
CA PRO A 194 -2.73 9.60 2.58
C PRO A 194 -1.87 9.91 1.35
N GLY A 195 -1.75 8.94 0.46
CA GLY A 195 -0.94 9.07 -0.74
C GLY A 195 -0.65 7.70 -1.33
N HIS A 196 0.15 6.89 -0.64
CA HIS A 196 0.35 5.49 -1.04
C HIS A 196 -0.99 4.75 -1.12
N SER A 197 -1.77 4.86 -0.05
CA SER A 197 -3.19 4.54 0.00
C SER A 197 -3.97 5.70 0.66
N PRO A 198 -5.30 5.79 0.50
CA PRO A 198 -6.11 6.79 1.20
C PRO A 198 -6.12 6.64 2.73
N ASP A 199 -5.86 5.42 3.23
CA ASP A 199 -5.89 5.06 4.64
C ASP A 199 -4.50 5.03 5.29
N SER A 200 -3.45 5.44 4.57
CA SER A 200 -2.06 5.41 5.05
C SER A 200 -1.83 6.27 6.30
N LEU A 201 -1.22 5.68 7.31
CA LEU A 201 -0.78 6.26 8.57
C LEU A 201 0.71 6.00 8.79
N VAL A 202 1.37 6.90 9.53
CA VAL A 202 2.66 6.64 10.18
C VAL A 202 2.54 6.84 11.68
N LEU A 203 3.37 6.12 12.42
CA LEU A 203 3.41 6.19 13.88
C LEU A 203 4.80 6.62 14.35
N PHE A 204 4.86 7.69 15.14
CA PHE A 204 6.12 8.30 15.54
C PHE A 204 6.30 8.34 17.05
N ASP A 205 7.39 7.75 17.50
CA ASP A 205 7.89 7.88 18.86
C ASP A 205 8.90 9.03 18.93
N ALA A 206 8.44 10.19 19.40
CA ALA A 206 9.28 11.39 19.46
C ALA A 206 10.44 11.26 20.47
N ASP A 207 10.23 10.52 21.56
CA ASP A 207 11.23 10.38 22.62
C ASP A 207 12.41 9.49 22.17
N ALA A 208 12.14 8.43 21.40
CA ALA A 208 13.19 7.58 20.83
C ALA A 208 13.65 7.99 19.42
N GLY A 209 12.89 8.85 18.75
CA GLY A 209 13.07 9.20 17.35
C GLY A 209 12.83 8.02 16.41
N ILE A 210 11.83 7.17 16.67
CA ILE A 210 11.49 5.99 15.85
C ILE A 210 10.21 6.25 15.07
N LEU A 211 10.26 6.02 13.76
CA LEU A 211 9.12 6.18 12.86
C LEU A 211 8.77 4.85 12.19
N PHE A 212 7.54 4.37 12.39
CA PHE A 212 6.94 3.34 11.56
C PHE A 212 6.38 4.03 10.33
N SER A 213 7.05 3.88 9.18
CA SER A 213 6.66 4.60 7.97
C SER A 213 5.70 3.83 7.08
N GLY A 214 5.49 2.53 7.33
CA GLY A 214 4.79 1.66 6.39
C GLY A 214 5.32 1.87 4.98
N ASP A 215 4.40 2.06 4.04
CA ASP A 215 4.69 2.29 2.63
C ASP A 215 4.78 3.79 2.26
N HIS A 216 4.82 4.69 3.24
CA HIS A 216 5.03 6.11 2.97
C HIS A 216 6.45 6.40 2.47
N VAL A 217 7.46 5.74 3.02
CA VAL A 217 8.88 5.85 2.63
C VAL A 217 9.52 4.47 2.64
N LEU A 218 9.92 3.97 1.46
CA LEU A 218 10.56 2.66 1.28
C LEU A 218 12.00 2.80 0.80
N THR A 219 12.87 1.83 1.12
CA THR A 219 14.29 1.87 0.69
C THR A 219 14.58 1.19 -0.64
N ILE A 220 13.76 0.21 -1.02
CA ILE A 220 13.97 -0.61 -2.23
C ILE A 220 13.35 -0.02 -3.50
N THR A 221 12.32 0.81 -3.35
CA THR A 221 11.58 1.42 -4.46
C THR A 221 10.89 2.72 -4.02
N THR A 222 10.42 3.52 -4.97
CA THR A 222 9.46 4.60 -4.67
C THR A 222 8.07 3.98 -4.49
N PRO A 223 7.34 4.28 -3.41
CA PRO A 223 5.98 3.76 -3.23
C PRO A 223 5.05 4.13 -4.38
N ALA A 224 4.12 3.26 -4.75
CA ALA A 224 3.03 3.65 -5.64
C ALA A 224 2.19 4.74 -4.96
N ILE A 225 1.48 5.56 -5.76
CA ILE A 225 0.50 6.52 -5.26
C ILE A 225 -0.84 6.09 -5.80
N ASP A 226 -1.82 5.95 -4.92
CA ASP A 226 -3.16 5.56 -5.29
C ASP A 226 -4.01 6.77 -5.71
N SER A 227 -5.02 6.53 -6.53
CA SER A 227 -5.97 7.55 -6.97
C SER A 227 -7.11 7.65 -5.98
N PHE A 228 -7.25 8.80 -5.33
CA PHE A 228 -8.30 8.95 -4.34
C PHE A 228 -9.69 8.98 -5.00
N PHE A 229 -10.65 8.31 -4.36
CA PHE A 229 -12.03 8.23 -4.84
C PHE A 229 -12.79 9.55 -4.59
N THR A 230 -12.32 10.37 -3.64
CA THR A 230 -12.86 11.69 -3.29
C THR A 230 -12.57 12.79 -4.32
N GLY A 231 -11.68 12.53 -5.29
CA GLY A 231 -11.26 13.50 -6.31
C GLY A 231 -10.13 14.44 -5.88
N GLU A 232 -9.58 14.24 -4.67
CA GLU A 232 -8.35 14.89 -4.23
C GLU A 232 -7.15 14.49 -5.11
N ASP A 233 -6.18 15.40 -5.21
CA ASP A 233 -4.94 15.18 -5.94
C ASP A 233 -3.97 14.34 -5.09
N GLY A 234 -3.98 13.02 -5.31
CA GLY A 234 -3.13 12.07 -4.57
C GLY A 234 -1.63 12.34 -4.73
N TYR A 235 -1.19 12.90 -5.86
CA TYR A 235 0.23 13.22 -6.09
C TYR A 235 0.70 14.36 -5.19
N GLU A 236 -0.02 15.49 -5.22
CA GLU A 236 0.33 16.66 -4.42
C GLU A 236 0.15 16.34 -2.93
N ARG A 237 -0.89 15.60 -2.56
CA ARG A 237 -1.08 15.12 -1.19
C ARG A 237 0.10 14.27 -0.70
N TYR A 238 0.56 13.31 -1.50
CA TYR A 238 1.71 12.49 -1.13
C TYR A 238 2.98 13.36 -0.95
N PHE A 239 3.20 14.35 -1.81
CA PHE A 239 4.35 15.28 -1.70
C PHE A 239 4.28 16.17 -0.46
N GLU A 240 3.08 16.65 -0.11
CA GLU A 240 2.84 17.38 1.14
C GLU A 240 3.17 16.50 2.35
N ASN A 241 2.71 15.25 2.33
CA ASN A 241 2.94 14.30 3.42
C ASN A 241 4.41 13.84 3.52
N LEU A 242 5.13 13.73 2.41
CA LEU A 242 6.58 13.52 2.44
C LEU A 242 7.29 14.67 3.18
N LYS A 243 6.94 15.93 2.85
CA LYS A 243 7.50 17.11 3.54
C LYS A 243 7.06 17.20 5.00
N LYS A 244 5.84 16.78 5.32
CA LYS A 244 5.35 16.71 6.71
C LYS A 244 6.18 15.75 7.53
N VAL A 245 6.33 14.50 7.07
CA VAL A 245 7.08 13.46 7.77
C VAL A 245 8.58 13.75 7.80
N GLN A 246 9.14 14.39 6.77
CA GLN A 246 10.54 14.81 6.76
C GLN A 246 10.90 15.70 7.96
N LYS A 247 9.97 16.54 8.42
CA LYS A 247 10.17 17.47 9.56
C LYS A 247 10.18 16.77 10.92
N LEU A 248 9.79 15.50 10.99
CA LEU A 248 9.87 14.72 12.24
C LEU A 248 11.32 14.35 12.60
N GLU A 249 12.24 14.43 11.63
CA GLU A 249 13.67 14.14 11.80
C GLU A 249 13.95 12.84 12.58
N PRO A 250 13.32 11.71 12.20
CA PRO A 250 13.48 10.45 12.92
C PRO A 250 14.94 9.97 12.88
N ARG A 251 15.39 9.41 14.01
CA ARG A 251 16.69 8.74 14.16
C ARG A 251 16.69 7.37 13.48
N LEU A 252 15.55 6.68 13.48
CA LEU A 252 15.36 5.35 12.91
C LEU A 252 13.99 5.28 12.21
N VAL A 253 13.98 4.87 10.95
CA VAL A 253 12.74 4.63 10.20
C VAL A 253 12.58 3.15 9.90
N LEU A 254 11.38 2.65 10.14
CA LEU A 254 10.95 1.26 10.03
C LEU A 254 9.95 1.15 8.86
N PRO A 255 10.43 0.87 7.63
CA PRO A 255 9.59 0.82 6.43
C PRO A 255 8.87 -0.52 6.27
N GLY A 256 7.69 -0.49 5.66
CA GLY A 256 6.92 -1.71 5.33
C GLY A 256 7.68 -2.68 4.44
N HIS A 257 8.60 -2.16 3.61
CA HIS A 257 9.50 -2.95 2.78
C HIS A 257 10.94 -2.43 2.77
N GLY A 258 11.89 -3.37 2.68
CA GLY A 258 13.31 -3.08 2.61
C GLY A 258 13.96 -2.89 3.98
N SER A 259 15.17 -2.33 4.02
CA SER A 259 15.93 -2.21 5.27
C SER A 259 15.55 -0.96 6.07
N PRO A 260 15.64 -0.99 7.41
CA PRO A 260 15.51 0.19 8.26
C PRO A 260 16.48 1.32 7.89
N ILE A 261 16.03 2.57 7.97
CA ILE A 261 16.84 3.76 7.65
C ILE A 261 17.39 4.35 8.94
N LYS A 262 18.69 4.18 9.18
CA LYS A 262 19.41 4.75 10.34
C LYS A 262 20.05 6.11 10.04
N LYS A 263 20.28 6.43 8.77
CA LYS A 263 20.89 7.66 8.27
C LYS A 263 20.36 7.96 6.87
N GLY A 264 20.30 9.25 6.49
CA GLY A 264 19.92 9.65 5.14
C GLY A 264 18.41 9.61 4.87
N PHE A 265 17.56 9.71 5.91
CA PHE A 265 16.11 9.76 5.72
C PHE A 265 15.66 10.95 4.87
N SER A 266 16.18 12.14 5.15
CA SER A 266 15.87 13.33 4.35
C SER A 266 16.34 13.18 2.90
N ASP A 267 17.52 12.58 2.69
CA ASP A 267 18.03 12.32 1.34
C ASP A 267 17.14 11.33 0.59
N ARG A 268 16.66 10.29 1.28
CA ARG A 268 15.74 9.31 0.71
C ARG A 268 14.42 9.95 0.30
N ILE A 269 13.86 10.83 1.11
CA ILE A 269 12.66 11.59 0.76
C ILE A 269 12.91 12.45 -0.50
N ASN A 270 14.03 13.16 -0.54
CA ASN A 270 14.38 14.00 -1.69
C ASN A 270 14.54 13.15 -2.96
N GLU A 271 15.15 11.97 -2.86
CA GLU A 271 15.26 11.01 -3.97
C GLU A 271 13.86 10.56 -4.47
N ILE A 272 12.93 10.24 -3.57
CA ILE A 272 11.56 9.87 -3.94
C ILE A 272 10.87 11.02 -4.68
N ILE A 273 10.97 12.24 -4.15
CA ILE A 273 10.43 13.47 -4.76
C ILE A 273 10.98 13.65 -6.17
N ASP A 274 12.30 13.58 -6.33
CA ASP A 274 12.98 13.81 -7.62
C ASP A 274 12.59 12.76 -8.66
N ARG A 275 12.54 11.47 -8.27
CA ARG A 275 12.15 10.37 -9.17
C ARG A 275 10.70 10.50 -9.61
N LYS A 276 9.79 10.83 -8.69
CA LYS A 276 8.37 11.05 -9.03
C LYS A 276 8.16 12.32 -9.85
N ALA A 277 8.97 13.36 -9.65
CA ALA A 277 8.94 14.57 -10.45
C ALA A 277 9.48 14.34 -11.88
N GLU A 278 10.53 13.53 -12.06
CA GLU A 278 10.96 13.08 -13.39
C GLU A 278 9.87 12.23 -14.04
N ARG A 279 9.27 11.28 -13.32
CA ARG A 279 8.22 10.43 -13.87
C ARG A 279 7.02 11.25 -14.37
N ARG A 280 6.59 12.26 -13.61
CA ARG A 280 5.55 13.20 -14.06
C ARG A 280 5.96 13.98 -15.30
N ARG A 281 7.24 14.38 -15.42
CA ARG A 281 7.77 15.04 -16.62
C ARG A 281 7.78 14.09 -17.83
N GLU A 282 8.08 12.80 -17.65
CA GLU A 282 7.96 11.79 -18.72
C GLU A 282 6.53 11.66 -19.22
N VAL A 283 5.55 11.58 -18.30
CA VAL A 283 4.11 11.57 -18.64
C VAL A 283 3.72 12.79 -19.47
N LEU A 284 4.14 13.98 -19.04
CA LEU A 284 3.88 15.22 -19.80
C LEU A 284 4.52 15.20 -21.19
N ARG A 285 5.79 14.80 -21.30
CA ARG A 285 6.49 14.68 -22.60
C ARG A 285 5.78 13.69 -23.53
N ALA A 286 5.31 12.57 -23.01
CA ALA A 286 4.59 11.56 -23.79
C ALA A 286 3.27 12.12 -24.35
N ILE A 287 2.51 12.86 -23.54
CA ILE A 287 1.27 13.53 -23.96
C ILE A 287 1.55 14.64 -24.98
N ALA A 288 2.59 15.43 -24.78
CA ALA A 288 2.97 16.51 -25.71
C ALA A 288 3.39 15.95 -27.08
N ALA A 289 4.14 14.84 -27.11
CA ALA A 289 4.56 14.18 -28.33
C ALA A 289 3.41 13.45 -29.06
N HIS A 290 2.34 13.07 -28.35
CA HIS A 290 1.21 12.32 -28.89
C HIS A 290 -0.12 12.99 -28.49
N PRO A 291 -0.48 14.13 -29.11
CA PRO A 291 -1.73 14.81 -28.79
C PRO A 291 -2.94 13.92 -29.07
N TYR A 292 -3.94 14.01 -28.19
CA TYR A 292 -5.15 13.19 -28.20
C TYR A 292 -4.91 11.70 -27.91
N CYS A 293 -3.79 11.34 -27.28
CA CYS A 293 -3.58 9.99 -26.77
C CYS A 293 -4.54 9.64 -25.61
N MET A 294 -4.73 8.34 -25.41
CA MET A 294 -5.46 7.79 -24.25
C MET A 294 -4.52 7.60 -23.07
N GLY A 295 -5.08 7.54 -21.85
CA GLY A 295 -4.33 7.28 -20.62
C GLY A 295 -3.48 6.00 -20.64
N GLU A 296 -4.06 4.87 -21.05
CA GLU A 296 -3.34 3.60 -21.17
C GLU A 296 -2.20 3.69 -22.18
N THR A 297 -2.40 4.47 -23.26
CA THR A 297 -1.33 4.73 -24.23
C THR A 297 -0.17 5.50 -23.59
N VAL A 298 -0.44 6.50 -22.74
CA VAL A 298 0.60 7.23 -22.01
C VAL A 298 1.36 6.30 -21.06
N ALA A 299 0.65 5.46 -20.28
CA ALA A 299 1.29 4.50 -19.37
C ALA A 299 2.21 3.53 -20.10
N ARG A 300 1.76 3.01 -21.25
CA ARG A 300 2.56 2.15 -22.14
C ARG A 300 3.78 2.87 -22.69
N LEU A 301 3.63 4.08 -23.24
CA LEU A 301 4.71 4.87 -23.81
C LEU A 301 5.79 5.24 -22.77
N CYS A 302 5.39 5.43 -21.52
CA CYS A 302 6.31 5.71 -20.42
C CYS A 302 6.91 4.41 -19.83
N SER A 303 6.49 3.23 -20.26
CA SER A 303 7.05 1.96 -19.78
C SER A 303 8.33 1.60 -20.55
N LYS A 304 9.07 0.59 -20.06
CA LYS A 304 10.18 -0.02 -20.82
C LYS A 304 9.73 -0.86 -22.02
N ARG A 305 8.41 -0.96 -22.27
CA ARG A 305 7.79 -1.78 -23.31
C ARG A 305 6.77 -0.96 -24.09
N PRO A 306 7.22 0.04 -24.88
CA PRO A 306 6.32 0.96 -25.56
C PRO A 306 5.51 0.29 -26.67
N GLU A 307 5.97 -0.83 -27.23
CA GLU A 307 5.25 -1.53 -28.31
C GLU A 307 4.00 -2.27 -27.78
N PRO A 308 2.81 -2.11 -28.41
CA PRO A 308 1.58 -2.78 -27.98
C PRO A 308 1.73 -4.29 -27.81
N GLU A 309 2.43 -4.97 -28.72
CA GLU A 309 2.62 -6.42 -28.69
C GLU A 309 3.43 -6.88 -27.48
N GLN A 310 4.26 -6.01 -26.91
CA GLN A 310 5.03 -6.29 -25.70
C GLN A 310 4.28 -5.90 -24.43
N TRP A 311 3.46 -4.84 -24.49
CA TRP A 311 2.59 -4.41 -23.40
C TRP A 311 1.59 -5.49 -23.04
N TYR A 312 0.81 -5.99 -24.00
CA TYR A 312 -0.23 -6.99 -23.74
C TYR A 312 0.29 -8.40 -23.44
N LYS A 313 1.62 -8.61 -23.49
CA LYS A 313 2.28 -9.82 -22.95
C LYS A 313 2.57 -9.73 -21.46
N LEU A 314 2.46 -8.54 -20.86
CA LEU A 314 2.59 -8.39 -19.41
C LEU A 314 1.34 -8.93 -18.70
N PRO A 315 1.50 -9.57 -17.53
CA PRO A 315 0.38 -9.86 -16.64
C PRO A 315 -0.44 -8.60 -16.34
N ALA A 316 -1.75 -8.75 -16.12
CA ALA A 316 -2.64 -7.62 -15.85
C ALA A 316 -2.17 -6.77 -14.66
N VAL A 317 -1.75 -7.41 -13.57
CA VAL A 317 -1.20 -6.74 -12.38
C VAL A 317 0.01 -5.84 -12.69
N ALA A 318 0.90 -6.25 -13.60
CA ALA A 318 2.06 -5.43 -13.97
C ALA A 318 1.64 -4.19 -14.79
N ARG A 319 0.64 -4.34 -15.67
CA ARG A 319 0.07 -3.22 -16.43
C ARG A 319 -0.71 -2.28 -15.51
N TYR A 320 -1.46 -2.82 -14.55
CA TYR A 320 -2.19 -2.09 -13.53
C TYR A 320 -1.27 -1.13 -12.76
N TYR A 321 -0.16 -1.60 -12.17
CA TYR A 321 0.76 -0.70 -11.43
C TYR A 321 1.34 0.43 -12.29
N LEU A 322 1.65 0.15 -13.57
CA LEU A 322 2.13 1.17 -14.50
C LEU A 322 1.04 2.20 -14.86
N LEU A 323 -0.21 1.74 -14.95
CA LEU A 323 -1.36 2.56 -15.26
C LEU A 323 -1.77 3.44 -14.07
N LEU A 324 -1.77 2.90 -12.85
CA LEU A 324 -2.19 3.58 -11.63
C LEU A 324 -1.38 4.86 -11.38
N GLU A 325 -0.04 4.75 -11.34
CA GLU A 325 0.81 5.91 -11.08
C GLU A 325 0.74 6.94 -12.22
N THR A 326 0.65 6.47 -13.47
CA THR A 326 0.46 7.35 -14.64
C THR A 326 -0.87 8.10 -14.55
N PHE A 327 -1.93 7.43 -14.10
CA PHE A 327 -3.26 8.02 -13.96
C PHE A 327 -3.27 9.15 -12.94
N VAL A 328 -2.68 8.93 -11.75
CA VAL A 328 -2.54 9.96 -10.72
C VAL A 328 -1.80 11.19 -11.27
N MET A 329 -0.68 10.98 -11.98
CA MET A 329 0.07 12.08 -12.58
C MET A 329 -0.73 12.85 -13.65
N ILE A 330 -1.54 12.15 -14.44
CA ILE A 330 -2.44 12.78 -15.41
C ILE A 330 -3.50 13.62 -14.70
N GLN A 331 -4.10 13.12 -13.61
CA GLN A 331 -5.05 13.89 -12.82
C GLN A 331 -4.44 15.19 -12.30
N THR A 332 -3.24 15.14 -11.73
CA THR A 332 -2.51 16.32 -11.25
C THR A 332 -2.25 17.32 -12.38
N LEU A 333 -1.74 16.85 -13.52
CA LEU A 333 -1.47 17.71 -14.67
C LEU A 333 -2.75 18.36 -15.24
N VAL A 334 -3.88 17.64 -15.17
CA VAL A 334 -5.20 18.17 -15.55
C VAL A 334 -5.70 19.20 -14.54
N ALA A 335 -5.60 18.93 -13.24
CA ALA A 335 -5.98 19.85 -12.18
C ALA A 335 -5.19 21.17 -12.23
N GLN A 336 -3.91 21.10 -12.62
CA GLN A 336 -3.03 22.25 -12.81
C GLN A 336 -3.25 22.99 -14.15
N GLY A 337 -4.10 22.48 -15.04
CA GLY A 337 -4.35 23.06 -16.36
C GLY A 337 -3.19 22.89 -17.36
N ILE A 338 -2.18 22.07 -17.03
CA ILE A 338 -1.03 21.76 -17.90
C ILE A 338 -1.44 20.76 -18.99
N VAL A 339 -2.36 19.84 -18.67
CA VAL A 339 -2.94 18.91 -19.63
C VAL A 339 -4.44 19.16 -19.74
N GLN A 340 -4.94 19.22 -20.97
CA GLN A 340 -6.36 19.24 -21.27
C GLN A 340 -6.86 17.80 -21.41
N ARG A 341 -7.97 17.51 -20.72
CA ARG A 341 -8.73 16.27 -20.85
C ARG A 341 -10.00 16.53 -21.64
N MET A 342 -10.19 15.79 -22.73
CA MET A 342 -11.31 15.94 -23.64
C MET A 342 -12.01 14.60 -23.86
N VAL A 343 -13.32 14.62 -24.14
CA VAL A 343 -14.06 13.47 -24.68
C VAL A 343 -14.41 13.86 -26.11
N LEU A 344 -13.77 13.22 -27.09
CA LEU A 344 -13.90 13.57 -28.52
C LEU A 344 -14.93 12.74 -29.26
N THR A 345 -15.42 11.69 -28.63
CA THR A 345 -16.27 10.64 -29.20
C THR A 345 -17.29 10.20 -28.15
N ASP A 346 -18.39 9.60 -28.58
CA ASP A 346 -19.43 9.08 -27.67
C ASP A 346 -18.98 7.84 -26.88
N ASP A 347 -17.72 7.40 -27.05
CA ASP A 347 -17.11 6.28 -26.31
C ASP A 347 -16.80 6.63 -24.85
N GLY A 348 -16.88 7.91 -24.45
CA GLY A 348 -16.60 8.36 -23.09
C GLY A 348 -15.12 8.31 -22.69
N ILE A 349 -14.22 8.01 -23.64
CA ILE A 349 -12.80 7.84 -23.36
C ILE A 349 -12.09 9.19 -23.41
N TYR A 350 -11.23 9.44 -22.43
CA TYR A 350 -10.41 10.63 -22.34
C TYR A 350 -9.34 10.66 -23.44
N ARG A 351 -9.20 11.84 -24.04
CA ARG A 351 -8.15 12.22 -24.99
C ARG A 351 -7.35 13.35 -24.36
N LEU A 352 -6.05 13.15 -24.26
CA LEU A 352 -5.15 14.02 -23.51
C LEU A 352 -4.33 14.89 -24.45
N LYS A 353 -4.16 16.16 -24.13
CA LYS A 353 -3.35 17.10 -24.90
C LYS A 353 -2.65 18.08 -23.96
N ALA A 354 -1.34 18.31 -24.15
CA ALA A 354 -0.63 19.35 -23.41
C ALA A 354 -1.15 20.75 -23.80
N ALA A 355 -1.28 21.64 -22.81
CA ALA A 355 -1.60 23.04 -23.04
C ALA A 355 -0.47 23.73 -23.83
N SER A 356 -0.79 24.77 -24.59
CA SER A 356 0.20 25.51 -25.37
C SER A 356 1.27 26.12 -24.46
N GLY A 357 2.55 25.82 -24.73
CA GLY A 357 3.70 26.34 -23.97
C GLY A 357 4.40 25.33 -23.05
N PHE A 358 3.98 24.06 -23.06
CA PHE A 358 4.58 22.96 -22.30
C PHE A 358 5.09 21.82 -23.21
#